data_AF-A0A316L5F4-F1
#
_entry.id   AF-A0A316L5F4-F1
#
_cell.length_a   1.000
_cell.length_b   1.000
_cell.length_c   1.000
_cell.angle_alpha   90.00
_cell.angle_beta   90.00
_cell.angle_gamma   90.00
#
_symmetry.space_group_name_H-M   'P 1'
#
loop_
_entity.id
_entity.type
_entity.pdbx_description
1 polymer ?
#
loop_
_entity_poly.entity_id
_entity_poly.type
_entity_poly.pdbx_seq_one_letter_code
_entity_poly.pdbx_strand_id
1 'polypeptide(L)'
;MKNEKIKSQSSEQLRQNIKTIKVIAGMLIGTSILVLLTVLYLFLFKKDSSALPLLMVTAGSAIIVIINLKQAKLMQAELDYRKNL
;
A
#
# COMPACT_ATOMS: atom_id res chain seq x y z
N MET A 1 -0.64 -4.67 21.75
CA MET A 1 0.16 -3.57 21.16
C MET A 1 -0.46 -2.89 19.93
N LYS A 2 -0.54 -3.49 18.72
CA LYS A 2 -1.03 -2.74 17.52
C LYS A 2 -2.47 -2.24 17.64
N ASN A 3 -3.39 -3.07 18.15
CA ASN A 3 -4.79 -2.67 18.32
C ASN A 3 -5.00 -1.64 19.43
N GLU A 4 -4.17 -1.65 20.49
CA GLU A 4 -4.23 -0.65 21.56
C GLU A 4 -3.81 0.73 21.04
N LYS A 5 -2.81 0.76 20.14
CA LYS A 5 -2.38 1.99 19.47
C LYS A 5 -3.44 2.54 18.51
N ILE A 6 -4.27 1.69 17.91
CA ILE A 6 -5.42 2.10 17.08
C ILE A 6 -6.53 2.66 17.97
N LYS A 7 -6.82 1.98 19.09
CA LYS A 7 -7.85 2.41 20.05
C LYS A 7 -7.53 3.74 20.73
N SER A 8 -6.26 4.04 20.98
CA SER A 8 -5.84 5.32 21.59
C SER A 8 -5.93 6.53 20.64
N GLN A 9 -6.11 6.32 19.34
CA GLN A 9 -6.25 7.40 18.37
C GLN A 9 -7.66 8.00 18.37
N SER A 10 -7.75 9.29 18.07
CA SER A 10 -9.05 9.95 17.85
C SER A 10 -9.68 9.48 16.52
N SER A 11 -11.00 9.62 16.40
CA SER A 11 -11.71 9.26 15.15
C SER A 11 -11.21 10.07 13.95
N GLU A 12 -10.81 11.33 14.16
CA GLU A 12 -10.24 12.17 13.10
C GLU A 12 -8.85 11.66 12.66
N GLN A 13 -8.00 11.30 13.62
CA GLN A 13 -6.70 10.70 13.34
C GLN A 13 -6.84 9.37 12.59
N LEU A 14 -7.80 8.52 12.99
CA LEU A 14 -8.08 7.26 12.30
C LEU A 14 -8.49 7.50 10.85
N ARG A 15 -9.41 8.45 10.60
CA ARG A 15 -9.86 8.80 9.24
C ARG A 15 -8.71 9.32 8.37
N GLN A 16 -7.92 10.24 8.91
CA GLN A 16 -6.76 10.79 8.21
C GLN A 16 -5.75 9.71 7.87
N ASN A 17 -5.42 8.82 8.83
CA ASN A 17 -4.49 7.72 8.60
C ASN A 17 -4.99 6.73 7.53
N ILE A 18 -6.27 6.36 7.56
CA ILE A 18 -6.87 5.49 6.53
C ILE A 18 -6.76 6.15 5.15
N LYS A 19 -7.07 7.44 5.04
CA LYS A 19 -6.97 8.18 3.77
C LYS A 19 -5.53 8.20 3.28
N THR A 20 -4.58 8.54 4.14
CA THR A 20 -3.15 8.54 3.82
C THR A 20 -2.67 7.17 3.37
N ILE A 21 -3.02 6.10 4.08
CA ILE A 21 -2.67 4.73 3.70
C ILE A 21 -3.24 4.37 2.32
N LYS A 22 -4.51 4.69 2.04
CA LYS A 22 -5.12 4.42 0.74
C LYS A 22 -4.43 5.18 -0.39
N VAL A 23 -4.07 6.44 -0.17
CA VAL A 23 -3.35 7.26 -1.17
C VAL A 23 -1.96 6.66 -1.44
N ILE A 24 -1.19 6.36 -0.40
CA ILE A 24 0.15 5.79 -0.54
C ILE A 24 0.09 4.41 -1.20
N ALA A 25 -0.85 3.56 -0.79
CA ALA A 25 -1.05 2.24 -1.40
C ALA A 25 -1.44 2.37 -2.88
N GLY A 26 -2.33 3.31 -3.22
CA GLY A 26 -2.70 3.59 -4.60
C GLY A 26 -1.52 4.06 -5.45
N MET A 27 -0.70 4.98 -4.92
CA MET A 27 0.52 5.44 -5.58
C MET A 27 1.51 4.29 -5.81
N LEU A 28 1.75 3.46 -4.79
CA LEU A 28 2.66 2.32 -4.92
C LEU A 28 2.17 1.32 -5.97
N ILE A 29 0.87 1.02 -6.01
CA ILE A 29 0.29 0.14 -7.04
C ILE A 29 0.48 0.75 -8.43
N GLY A 30 0.18 2.04 -8.59
CA GLY A 30 0.35 2.75 -9.86
C GLY A 30 1.79 2.74 -10.36
N THR A 31 2.74 3.09 -9.49
CA THR A 31 4.18 3.05 -9.82
C THR A 31 4.64 1.64 -10.15
N SER A 32 4.18 0.63 -9.41
CA SER A 32 4.50 -0.79 -9.68
C SER A 32 4.03 -1.23 -11.08
N ILE A 33 2.85 -0.80 -11.51
CA ILE A 33 2.36 -1.08 -12.88
C ILE A 33 3.27 -0.41 -13.92
N LEU A 34 3.63 0.86 -13.73
CA LEU A 34 4.52 1.57 -14.65
C LEU A 34 5.90 0.91 -14.76
N VAL A 35 6.46 0.47 -13.61
CA VAL A 35 7.71 -0.28 -13.58
C VAL A 35 7.57 -1.58 -14.36
N LEU A 36 6.50 -2.35 -14.15
CA LEU A 36 6.25 -3.59 -14.87
C LEU A 36 6.23 -3.35 -16.40
N LEU A 37 5.50 -2.34 -16.85
CA LEU A 37 5.43 -1.98 -18.28
C LEU A 37 6.80 -1.58 -18.83
N THR A 38 7.58 -0.81 -18.06
CA THR A 38 8.92 -0.38 -18.46
C THR A 38 9.87 -1.57 -18.59
N VAL A 39 9.86 -2.49 -17.62
CA VAL A 39 10.69 -3.70 -17.66
C VAL A 39 10.29 -4.58 -18.85
N LEU A 40 8.98 -4.80 -19.07
CA LEU A 40 8.50 -5.57 -20.21
C LEU A 40 8.91 -4.94 -21.54
N TYR A 41 8.82 -3.61 -21.66
CA TYR A 41 9.23 -2.90 -22.85
C TYR A 41 10.74 -3.07 -23.14
N LEU A 42 11.59 -2.83 -22.13
CA LEU A 42 13.03 -2.98 -22.27
C LEU A 42 13.42 -4.44 -22.60
N PHE A 43 12.81 -5.40 -21.93
CA PHE A 43 13.11 -6.81 -22.14
C PHE A 43 12.64 -7.32 -23.52
N LEU A 44 11.42 -7.00 -23.95
CA LEU A 44 10.85 -7.53 -25.18
C LEU A 44 11.33 -6.78 -26.43
N PHE A 45 11.36 -5.44 -26.38
CA PHE A 45 11.64 -4.60 -27.56
C PHE A 45 13.08 -4.13 -27.63
N LYS A 46 13.76 -3.95 -26.49
CA LYS A 46 15.17 -3.54 -26.45
C LYS A 46 16.13 -4.70 -26.18
N LYS A 47 15.61 -5.89 -25.84
CA LYS A 47 16.41 -7.07 -25.44
C LYS A 47 17.38 -6.74 -24.30
N ASP A 48 17.03 -5.75 -23.49
CA ASP A 48 17.83 -5.29 -22.37
C ASP A 48 17.30 -5.88 -21.07
N SER A 49 18.17 -6.62 -20.38
CA SER A 49 17.88 -7.31 -19.12
C SER A 49 18.28 -6.51 -17.88
N SER A 50 18.89 -5.33 -18.05
CA SER A 50 19.37 -4.47 -16.95
C SER A 50 18.27 -4.06 -15.96
N ALA A 51 17.02 -4.00 -16.44
CA ALA A 51 15.86 -3.59 -15.65
C ALA A 51 15.15 -4.75 -14.92
N LEU A 52 15.49 -6.02 -15.19
CA LEU A 52 14.86 -7.18 -14.52
C LEU A 52 14.92 -7.13 -12.99
N PRO A 53 16.01 -6.65 -12.33
CA PRO A 53 16.04 -6.51 -10.88
C PRO A 53 14.94 -5.62 -10.29
N LEU A 54 14.37 -4.68 -11.08
CA LEU A 54 13.26 -3.84 -10.62
C LEU A 54 11.98 -4.64 -10.32
N LEU A 55 11.84 -5.84 -10.89
CA LEU A 55 10.73 -6.74 -10.56
C LEU A 55 10.82 -7.23 -9.10
N MET A 56 12.03 -7.46 -8.58
CA MET A 56 12.22 -7.84 -7.17
C MET A 56 11.84 -6.72 -6.22
N VAL A 57 12.20 -5.48 -6.57
CA VAL A 57 11.80 -4.28 -5.81
C VAL A 57 10.27 -4.12 -5.81
N THR A 58 9.64 -4.36 -6.96
CA THR A 58 8.19 -4.32 -7.12
C THR A 58 7.49 -5.41 -6.30
N ALA A 59 8.03 -6.63 -6.27
CA ALA A 59 7.51 -7.71 -5.45
C ALA A 59 7.64 -7.41 -3.95
N GLY A 60 8.79 -6.85 -3.53
CA GLY A 60 9.00 -6.43 -2.15
C GLY A 60 8.03 -5.32 -1.70
N SER A 61 7.75 -4.34 -2.57
CA SER A 61 6.83 -3.25 -2.26
C SER A 61 5.38 -3.73 -2.10
N ALA A 62 4.97 -4.80 -2.80
CA ALA A 62 3.65 -5.40 -2.66
C ALA A 62 3.36 -5.88 -1.22
N ILE A 63 4.37 -6.43 -0.53
CA ILE A 63 4.24 -6.85 0.87
C ILE A 63 3.89 -5.65 1.77
N ILE A 64 4.58 -4.52 1.55
CA ILE A 64 4.36 -3.28 2.28
C ILE A 64 2.93 -2.77 2.04
N VAL A 65 2.46 -2.80 0.80
CA VAL A 65 1.09 -2.40 0.44
C VAL A 65 0.07 -3.27 1.19
N ILE A 66 0.24 -4.59 1.18
CA ILE A 66 -0.68 -5.52 1.86
C ILE A 66 -0.73 -5.24 3.37
N ILE A 67 0.43 -5.06 4.02
CA ILE A 67 0.50 -4.79 5.46
C ILE A 67 -0.18 -3.45 5.80
N ASN A 68 0.01 -2.43 4.99
CA ASN A 68 -0.62 -1.12 5.20
C ASN A 68 -2.14 -1.19 4.99
N LEU A 69 -2.61 -1.85 3.93
CA LEU A 69 -4.05 -2.02 3.67
C LEU A 69 -4.74 -2.82 4.78
N LYS A 70 -4.09 -3.87 5.31
CA LYS A 70 -4.61 -4.60 6.48
C LYS A 70 -4.75 -3.70 7.70
N GLN A 71 -3.77 -2.83 7.96
CA GLN A 71 -3.85 -1.87 9.07
C GLN A 71 -4.98 -0.85 8.85
N ALA A 72 -5.13 -0.31 7.64
CA ALA A 72 -6.25 0.59 7.32
C ALA A 72 -7.61 -0.10 7.51
N LYS A 73 -7.72 -1.41 7.19
CA LYS A 73 -8.94 -2.18 7.43
C LYS A 73 -9.27 -2.31 8.92
N LEU A 74 -8.27 -2.51 9.78
CA LEU A 74 -8.46 -2.55 11.24
C LEU A 74 -8.88 -1.18 11.79
N MET A 75 -8.25 -0.09 11.32
CA MET A 75 -8.64 1.28 11.69
C MET A 75 -10.06 1.61 11.25
N GLN A 76 -10.47 1.15 10.06
CA GLN A 76 -11.84 1.33 9.57
C GLN A 76 -12.85 0.57 10.45
N ALA A 77 -12.54 -0.67 10.82
CA ALA A 77 -13.41 -1.45 11.71
C ALA A 77 -13.58 -0.79 13.09
N GLU A 78 -12.53 -0.19 13.64
CA GLU A 78 -12.62 0.59 14.88
C GLU A 78 -13.48 1.86 14.72
N LEU A 79 -13.36 2.58 13.60
CA LEU A 79 -14.23 3.72 13.30
C LEU A 79 -15.70 3.32 13.18
N ASP A 80 -15.97 2.20 12.49
CA ASP A 80 -17.33 1.70 12.30
C ASP A 80 -17.93 1.25 13.63
N TYR A 81 -17.14 0.62 14.50
CA TYR A 81 -17.55 0.29 15.87
C TYR A 81 -17.96 1.53 16.68
N ARG A 82 -17.14 2.59 16.65
CA ARG A 82 -17.43 3.85 17.36
C ARG A 82 -18.65 4.59 16.85
N LYS A 83 -19.01 4.42 15.57
CA LYS A 83 -20.19 5.04 14.96
C LYS A 83 -21.49 4.31 15.34
N ASN A 84 -21.40 3.04 15.72
CA ASN A 84 -22.51 2.20 16.13
C ASN A 84 -22.69 2.16 17.67
N LEU A 85 -21.87 2.90 18.42
CA LEU A 85 -22.08 3.25 19.83
C LEU A 85 -22.96 4.50 19.93
#